data_AF-A0A7C3Q2J1-F1
#
_entry.id   AF-A0A7C3Q2J1-F1
#
_cell.length_a   1.000
_cell.length_b   1.000
_cell.length_c   1.000
_cell.angle_alpha   90.00
_cell.angle_beta   90.00
_cell.angle_gamma   90.00
#
_symmetry.space_group_name_H-M   'P 1'
#
loop_
_entity.id
_entity.type
_entity.pdbx_description
1 polymer ?
#
loop_
_entity_poly.entity_id
_entity_poly.type
_entity_poly.pdbx_seq_one_letter_code
_entity_poly.pdbx_strand_id
1 'polypeptide(L)'
;MTSPLRSMASSPPQMLPSGEEKRRARPIRANLRLSALVNKKIKVKDIADTRTEFFQAQKVAYQFLARRSHSCLEMKEKLQTRGFSPEVVSSVLEELESKNYLNDRVFAMDWAKKAIEHKHLGPHALRMRLHLKGIDREIIEEILQKIYSETDEEQVAQRAIKKRLEDMRQGHQSSTLGRKLAGYLARKGFTPEVIEKVLKNEIQ
;
A
#
# COMPACT_ATOMS: atom_id res chain seq x y z
N MET A 1 48.57 -38.29 13.89
CA MET A 1 48.43 -37.00 14.61
C MET A 1 47.12 -36.38 14.12
N THR A 2 46.01 -36.71 14.79
CA THR A 2 45.24 -35.83 15.72
C THR A 2 44.36 -34.78 15.01
N SER A 3 43.05 -35.05 15.03
CA SER A 3 41.86 -34.20 14.81
C SER A 3 41.95 -32.80 15.49
N PRO A 4 41.09 -31.76 15.24
CA PRO A 4 39.62 -31.89 15.20
C PRO A 4 38.74 -30.89 14.39
N LEU A 5 37.46 -31.32 14.30
CA LEU A 5 36.17 -30.64 14.12
C LEU A 5 36.09 -29.09 14.31
N ARG A 6 35.31 -28.43 13.44
CA ARG A 6 34.52 -27.22 13.77
C ARG A 6 33.33 -27.09 12.78
N SER A 7 32.14 -27.57 13.13
CA SER A 7 31.05 -26.78 13.75
C SER A 7 30.82 -25.41 13.10
N MET A 8 29.78 -25.30 12.27
CA MET A 8 29.13 -24.02 11.94
C MET A 8 27.64 -24.15 12.23
N ALA A 9 27.27 -23.88 13.48
CA ALA A 9 25.91 -23.55 13.88
C ALA A 9 25.70 -22.03 13.76
N SER A 10 24.49 -21.67 13.29
CA SER A 10 23.72 -20.43 13.44
C SER A 10 24.41 -19.09 13.72
N SER A 11 24.00 -18.07 12.96
CA SER A 11 23.70 -16.76 13.55
C SER A 11 22.57 -16.08 12.76
N PRO A 12 21.41 -15.78 13.39
CA PRO A 12 20.41 -14.89 12.83
C PRO A 12 20.94 -13.45 12.72
N PRO A 13 20.50 -12.62 11.75
CA PRO A 13 20.92 -11.23 11.67
C PRO A 13 20.47 -10.42 12.88
N GLN A 14 21.41 -9.65 13.42
CA GLN A 14 21.34 -8.88 14.65
C GLN A 14 20.29 -7.76 14.62
N MET A 15 19.65 -7.57 15.78
CA MET A 15 18.93 -6.36 16.18
C MET A 15 19.85 -5.13 16.25
N LEU A 16 19.26 -3.94 16.09
CA LEU A 16 19.35 -2.69 16.89
C LEU A 16 19.26 -1.43 15.99
N PRO A 17 18.85 -0.24 16.48
CA PRO A 17 18.73 0.16 17.87
C PRO A 17 17.37 0.69 18.34
N SER A 18 17.19 0.51 19.64
CA SER A 18 16.36 1.28 20.56
C SER A 18 16.53 2.79 20.39
N GLY A 19 15.46 3.46 19.98
CA GLY A 19 15.30 4.91 20.02
C GLY A 19 13.86 5.22 20.38
N GLU A 20 13.64 5.69 21.61
CA GLU A 20 12.35 6.15 22.07
C GLU A 20 11.87 7.34 21.22
N GLU A 21 10.78 7.19 20.48
CA GLU A 21 10.02 8.35 20.01
C GLU A 21 8.54 8.22 20.34
N LYS A 22 8.21 8.71 21.54
CA LYS A 22 6.86 8.96 22.02
C LYS A 22 6.17 10.00 21.13
N ARG A 23 5.30 9.59 20.20
CA ARG A 23 4.30 10.51 19.59
C ARG A 23 2.92 9.86 19.45
N ARG A 24 2.21 9.88 20.59
CA ARG A 24 0.77 10.11 20.81
C ARG A 24 -0.22 9.42 19.85
N ALA A 25 -0.60 8.19 20.18
CA ALA A 25 -1.91 7.67 19.81
C ALA A 25 -3.00 8.44 20.60
N ARG A 26 -4.04 8.93 19.92
CA ARG A 26 -5.21 9.53 20.58
C ARG A 26 -5.98 8.42 21.31
N PRO A 27 -6.29 8.55 22.62
CA PRO A 27 -7.16 7.60 23.27
C PRO A 27 -8.59 7.87 22.77
N ILE A 28 -9.17 6.95 22.01
CA ILE A 28 -10.62 6.93 21.82
C ILE A 28 -11.21 6.56 23.18
N ARG A 29 -11.70 7.57 23.90
CA ARG A 29 -12.50 7.37 25.12
C ARG A 29 -13.81 6.70 24.74
N ALA A 30 -13.82 5.39 24.71
CA ALA A 30 -15.04 4.61 24.89
C ALA A 30 -14.97 4.00 26.30
N ASN A 31 -15.38 4.77 27.31
CA ASN A 31 -15.78 4.21 28.60
C ASN A 31 -17.10 3.47 28.38
N LEU A 32 -17.06 2.31 27.72
CA LEU A 32 -18.17 1.38 27.73
C LEU A 32 -18.14 0.73 29.10
N ARG A 33 -19.12 1.08 29.96
CA ARG A 33 -19.35 0.46 31.26
C ARG A 33 -19.14 -1.06 31.14
N LEU A 34 -18.10 -1.58 31.78
CA LEU A 34 -17.83 -3.03 31.87
C LEU A 34 -19.05 -3.81 32.40
N SER A 35 -19.96 -3.15 33.12
CA SER A 35 -21.23 -3.73 33.57
C SER A 35 -22.28 -3.94 32.46
N ALA A 36 -22.16 -3.28 31.30
CA ALA A 36 -23.10 -3.41 30.19
C ALA A 36 -22.80 -4.62 29.27
N LEU A 37 -21.56 -5.12 29.27
CA LEU A 37 -21.15 -6.30 28.49
C LEU A 37 -21.31 -7.63 29.25
N VAL A 38 -21.63 -7.58 30.55
CA VAL A 38 -21.81 -8.79 31.39
C VAL A 38 -23.16 -9.49 31.13
N ASN A 39 -23.99 -9.01 30.20
CA ASN A 39 -25.29 -9.62 29.93
C ASN A 39 -25.56 -9.86 28.44
N LYS A 40 -24.89 -10.88 27.89
CA LYS A 40 -25.44 -11.68 26.79
C LYS A 40 -24.93 -13.10 26.97
N LYS A 41 -25.83 -14.08 27.10
CA LYS A 41 -25.53 -15.52 27.14
C LYS A 41 -24.77 -15.92 25.87
N ILE A 42 -23.44 -15.78 25.87
CA ILE A 42 -22.60 -16.37 24.83
C ILE A 42 -22.50 -17.85 25.20
N LYS A 43 -23.07 -18.74 24.38
CA LYS A 43 -22.92 -20.17 24.61
C LYS A 43 -21.45 -20.53 24.36
N VAL A 44 -20.85 -21.32 25.24
CA VAL A 44 -19.42 -21.69 25.19
C VAL A 44 -19.00 -22.29 23.83
N LYS A 45 -19.94 -22.90 23.10
CA LYS A 45 -19.73 -23.45 21.75
C LYS A 45 -19.40 -22.37 20.71
N ASP A 46 -20.06 -21.21 20.79
CA ASP A 46 -19.86 -20.09 19.85
C ASP A 46 -18.45 -19.49 19.99
N ILE A 47 -17.84 -19.57 21.18
CA ILE A 47 -16.49 -19.07 21.46
C ILE A 47 -15.42 -19.94 20.81
N ALA A 48 -15.58 -21.27 20.86
CA ALA A 48 -14.64 -22.21 20.26
C ALA A 48 -14.65 -22.12 18.72
N ASP A 49 -15.84 -21.91 18.15
CA ASP A 49 -16.03 -21.76 16.71
C ASP A 49 -15.41 -20.44 16.21
N THR A 50 -15.61 -19.32 16.93
CA THR A 50 -14.99 -18.03 16.61
C THR A 50 -13.46 -18.09 16.66
N ARG A 51 -12.90 -18.78 17.67
CA ARG A 51 -11.44 -18.94 17.79
C ARG A 51 -10.86 -19.77 16.65
N THR A 52 -11.59 -20.78 16.20
CA THR A 52 -11.19 -21.61 15.06
C THR A 52 -11.23 -20.81 13.76
N GLU A 53 -12.30 -20.05 13.54
CA GLU A 53 -12.45 -19.14 12.41
C GLU A 53 -11.32 -18.10 12.37
N PHE A 54 -10.96 -17.54 13.53
CA PHE A 54 -9.83 -16.61 13.67
C PHE A 54 -8.51 -17.20 13.18
N PHE A 55 -8.13 -18.40 13.63
CA PHE A 55 -6.89 -19.03 13.18
C PHE A 55 -6.91 -19.37 11.68
N GLN A 56 -8.07 -19.72 11.13
CA GLN A 56 -8.22 -19.94 9.69
C GLN A 56 -8.04 -18.64 8.90
N ALA A 57 -8.69 -17.55 9.32
CA ALA A 57 -8.55 -16.23 8.73
C ALA A 57 -7.10 -15.73 8.81
N GLN A 58 -6.44 -15.89 9.96
CA GLN A 58 -5.05 -15.53 10.17
C GLN A 58 -4.10 -16.31 9.23
N LYS A 59 -4.29 -17.62 9.11
CA LYS A 59 -3.53 -18.46 8.17
C LYS A 59 -3.69 -17.97 6.73
N VAL A 60 -4.92 -17.65 6.31
CA VAL A 60 -5.20 -17.12 4.97
C VAL A 60 -4.55 -15.75 4.78
N ALA A 61 -4.59 -14.87 5.78
CA ALA A 61 -3.93 -13.58 5.72
C ALA A 61 -2.41 -13.72 5.53
N TYR A 62 -1.75 -14.62 6.27
CA TYR A 62 -0.33 -14.91 6.07
C TYR A 62 -0.02 -15.44 4.66
N GLN A 63 -0.90 -16.26 4.06
CA GLN A 63 -0.72 -16.71 2.67
C GLN A 63 -0.81 -15.58 1.64
N PHE A 64 -1.57 -14.52 1.92
CA PHE A 64 -1.60 -13.33 1.09
C PHE A 64 -0.32 -12.51 1.29
N LEU A 65 0.05 -12.24 2.55
CA LEU A 65 1.26 -11.48 2.89
C LEU A 65 2.55 -12.13 2.39
N ALA A 66 2.62 -13.46 2.38
CA ALA A 66 3.77 -14.20 1.86
C ALA A 66 4.02 -13.98 0.36
N ARG A 67 3.00 -13.58 -0.40
CA ARG A 67 3.12 -13.32 -1.85
C ARG A 67 3.50 -11.87 -2.14
N ARG A 68 2.88 -10.93 -1.44
CA ARG A 68 3.15 -9.49 -1.55
C ARG A 68 2.58 -8.74 -0.35
N SER A 69 3.04 -7.50 -0.16
CA SER A 69 2.39 -6.57 0.75
C SER A 69 0.97 -6.22 0.30
N HIS A 70 0.10 -5.94 1.27
CA HIS A 70 -1.31 -5.58 1.11
C HIS A 70 -1.64 -4.37 1.99
N SER A 71 -2.59 -3.54 1.56
CA SER A 71 -3.19 -2.55 2.47
C SER A 71 -4.18 -3.23 3.42
N CYS A 72 -4.52 -2.54 4.49
CA CYS A 72 -5.53 -3.01 5.45
C CYS A 72 -6.88 -3.24 4.77
N LEU A 73 -7.30 -2.33 3.87
CA LEU A 73 -8.53 -2.50 3.09
C LEU A 73 -8.46 -3.72 2.16
N GLU A 74 -7.36 -3.91 1.41
CA GLU A 74 -7.23 -5.07 0.52
C GLU A 74 -7.30 -6.38 1.32
N MET A 75 -6.68 -6.43 2.50
CA MET A 75 -6.72 -7.61 3.36
C MET A 75 -8.14 -7.86 3.89
N LYS A 76 -8.82 -6.81 4.35
CA LYS A 76 -10.21 -6.87 4.81
C LYS A 76 -11.13 -7.47 3.74
N GLU A 77 -11.12 -6.90 2.54
CA GLU A 77 -11.96 -7.34 1.42
C GLU A 77 -11.67 -8.79 1.03
N LYS A 78 -10.40 -9.18 1.03
CA LYS A 78 -9.98 -10.56 0.74
C LYS A 78 -10.50 -11.55 1.76
N LEU A 79 -10.40 -11.24 3.05
CA LEU A 79 -10.89 -12.13 4.10
C LEU A 79 -12.43 -12.20 4.09
N GLN A 80 -13.12 -11.09 3.87
CA GLN A 80 -14.57 -11.08 3.72
C GLN A 80 -15.05 -11.90 2.50
N THR A 81 -14.36 -11.77 1.37
CA THR A 81 -14.65 -12.57 0.15
C THR A 81 -14.43 -14.07 0.38
N ARG A 82 -13.58 -14.45 1.34
CA ARG A 82 -13.36 -15.84 1.76
C ARG A 82 -14.44 -16.37 2.71
N GLY A 83 -15.38 -15.53 3.12
CA GLY A 83 -16.52 -15.92 3.94
C GLY A 83 -16.30 -15.77 5.44
N PHE A 84 -15.22 -15.11 5.89
CA PHE A 84 -14.98 -14.88 7.32
C PHE A 84 -15.90 -13.78 7.88
N SER A 85 -16.35 -13.97 9.11
CA SER A 85 -17.22 -13.01 9.82
C SER A 85 -16.54 -11.64 10.01
N PRO A 86 -17.28 -10.52 9.93
CA PRO A 86 -16.72 -9.17 10.09
C PRO A 86 -15.97 -8.96 11.41
N GLU A 87 -16.44 -9.58 12.49
CA GLU A 87 -15.81 -9.55 13.81
C GLU A 87 -14.43 -10.19 13.78
N VAL A 88 -14.33 -11.41 13.24
CA VAL A 88 -13.06 -12.14 13.10
C VAL A 88 -12.10 -11.39 12.19
N VAL A 89 -12.57 -10.87 11.06
CA VAL A 89 -11.73 -10.09 10.14
C VAL A 89 -11.15 -8.88 10.86
N SER A 90 -11.95 -8.16 11.65
CA SER A 90 -11.48 -6.97 12.38
C SER A 90 -10.42 -7.35 13.41
N SER A 91 -10.63 -8.41 14.20
CA SER A 91 -9.63 -8.89 15.17
C SER A 91 -8.33 -9.36 14.50
N VAL A 92 -8.40 -10.02 13.34
CA VAL A 92 -7.20 -10.44 12.61
C VAL A 92 -6.43 -9.24 12.08
N LEU A 93 -7.11 -8.22 11.54
CA LEU A 93 -6.47 -6.99 11.07
C LEU A 93 -5.75 -6.26 12.21
N GLU A 94 -6.41 -6.10 13.37
CA GLU A 94 -5.80 -5.49 14.56
C GLU A 94 -4.54 -6.24 15.00
N GLU A 95 -4.57 -7.58 15.01
CA GLU A 95 -3.40 -8.38 15.36
C GLU A 95 -2.26 -8.18 14.36
N LEU A 96 -2.55 -8.21 13.06
CA LEU A 96 -1.55 -8.02 12.01
C LEU A 96 -0.95 -6.62 12.02
N GLU A 97 -1.75 -5.58 12.31
CA GLU A 97 -1.27 -4.21 12.49
C GLU A 97 -0.40 -4.08 13.75
N SER A 98 -0.81 -4.67 14.87
CA SER A 98 -0.03 -4.64 16.11
C SER A 98 1.35 -5.33 15.97
N LYS A 99 1.43 -6.35 15.10
CA LYS A 99 2.68 -7.04 14.73
C LYS A 99 3.42 -6.35 13.58
N ASN A 100 2.91 -5.22 13.08
CA ASN A 100 3.45 -4.46 11.96
C ASN A 100 3.58 -5.28 10.65
N TYR A 101 2.78 -6.34 10.49
CA TYR A 101 2.65 -7.08 9.24
C TYR A 101 1.79 -6.34 8.21
N LEU A 102 0.80 -5.58 8.71
CA LEU A 102 0.05 -4.61 7.93
C LEU A 102 0.47 -3.22 8.35
N ASN A 103 0.87 -2.42 7.37
CA ASN A 103 1.26 -1.04 7.57
C ASN A 103 0.98 -0.26 6.29
N ASP A 104 -0.13 0.49 6.30
CA ASP A 104 -0.59 1.24 5.13
C ASP A 104 0.42 2.30 4.67
N ARG A 105 1.18 2.90 5.59
CA ARG A 105 2.22 3.88 5.24
C ARG A 105 3.36 3.23 4.46
N VAL A 106 3.87 2.09 4.93
CA VAL A 106 4.93 1.34 4.25
C VAL A 106 4.43 0.82 2.91
N PHE A 107 3.25 0.22 2.90
CA PHE A 107 2.63 -0.28 1.67
C PHE A 107 2.43 0.83 0.63
N ALA A 108 1.89 1.98 1.03
CA ALA A 108 1.60 3.07 0.11
C ALA A 108 2.88 3.70 -0.46
N MET A 109 3.95 3.81 0.33
CA MET A 109 5.25 4.28 -0.14
C MET A 109 5.84 3.34 -1.21
N ASP A 110 5.89 2.03 -0.91
CA ASP A 110 6.41 1.03 -1.85
C ASP A 110 5.58 0.95 -3.12
N TRP A 111 4.25 1.02 -2.97
CA TRP A 111 3.34 0.99 -4.09
C TRP A 111 3.50 2.24 -4.98
N ALA A 112 3.67 3.41 -4.36
CA ALA A 112 3.87 4.66 -5.08
C ALA A 112 5.16 4.69 -5.88
N LYS A 113 6.29 4.23 -5.31
CA LYS A 113 7.56 4.08 -6.03
C LYS A 113 7.40 3.22 -7.28
N LYS A 114 6.82 2.02 -7.14
CA LYS A 114 6.54 1.11 -8.26
C LYS A 114 5.56 1.70 -9.28
N ALA A 115 4.59 2.48 -8.83
CA ALA A 115 3.61 3.12 -9.71
C ALA A 115 4.23 4.22 -10.56
N ILE A 116 5.15 5.01 -10.01
CA ILE A 116 5.91 6.00 -10.77
C ILE A 116 6.84 5.30 -11.76
N GLU A 117 7.60 4.31 -11.30
CA GLU A 117 8.59 3.61 -12.12
C GLU A 117 7.96 2.85 -13.30
N HIS A 118 6.90 2.08 -13.05
CA HIS A 118 6.35 1.20 -14.10
C HIS A 118 5.13 1.78 -14.81
N LYS A 119 4.33 2.60 -14.11
CA LYS A 119 3.08 3.14 -14.65
C LYS A 119 3.16 4.62 -15.01
N HIS A 120 4.23 5.31 -14.64
CA HIS A 120 4.47 6.73 -14.93
C HIS A 120 3.25 7.59 -14.57
N LEU A 121 2.81 7.48 -13.32
CA LEU A 121 1.70 8.28 -12.82
C LEU A 121 2.19 9.63 -12.32
N GLY A 122 1.38 10.66 -12.56
CA GLY A 122 1.53 11.95 -11.90
C GLY A 122 0.84 11.97 -10.53
N PRO A 123 1.02 13.08 -9.78
CA PRO A 123 0.56 13.20 -8.40
C PRO A 123 -0.94 12.95 -8.22
N HIS A 124 -1.78 13.45 -9.13
CA HIS A 124 -3.23 13.33 -9.01
C HIS A 124 -3.71 11.89 -9.18
N ALA A 125 -3.21 11.17 -10.19
CA ALA A 125 -3.60 9.77 -10.39
C ALA A 125 -3.04 8.86 -9.29
N LEU A 126 -1.85 9.18 -8.77
CA LEU A 126 -1.26 8.46 -7.65
C LEU A 126 -2.12 8.62 -6.39
N ARG A 127 -2.55 9.85 -6.07
CA ARG A 127 -3.51 10.15 -4.99
C ARG A 127 -4.77 9.30 -5.10
N MET A 128 -5.43 9.35 -6.26
CA MET A 128 -6.69 8.61 -6.49
C MET A 128 -6.52 7.11 -6.32
N ARG A 129 -5.41 6.54 -6.82
CA ARG A 129 -5.19 5.10 -6.70
C ARG A 129 -4.83 4.65 -5.29
N LEU A 130 -4.12 5.47 -4.52
CA LEU A 130 -3.89 5.20 -3.10
C LEU A 130 -5.20 5.28 -2.31
N HIS A 131 -6.05 6.26 -2.64
CA HIS A 131 -7.37 6.37 -2.02
C HIS A 131 -8.25 5.14 -2.30
N LEU A 132 -8.28 4.66 -3.55
CA LEU A 132 -8.98 3.42 -3.92
C LEU A 132 -8.41 2.16 -3.21
N LYS A 133 -7.21 2.25 -2.64
CA LYS A 133 -6.60 1.19 -1.84
C LYS A 133 -6.93 1.29 -0.35
N GLY A 134 -7.76 2.24 0.03
CA GLY A 134 -8.18 2.48 1.41
C GLY A 134 -7.14 3.20 2.26
N ILE A 135 -6.14 3.83 1.64
CA ILE A 135 -5.12 4.56 2.37
C ILE A 135 -5.71 5.88 2.84
N ASP A 136 -5.45 6.20 4.10
CA ASP A 136 -5.91 7.43 4.73
C ASP A 136 -5.35 8.68 4.03
N ARG A 137 -6.14 9.75 3.99
CA ARG A 137 -5.80 11.00 3.29
C ARG A 137 -4.51 11.62 3.83
N GLU A 138 -4.30 11.61 5.14
CA GLU A 138 -3.10 12.17 5.74
C GLU A 138 -1.85 11.41 5.32
N ILE A 139 -1.94 10.07 5.26
CA ILE A 139 -0.85 9.22 4.77
C ILE A 139 -0.58 9.51 3.29
N ILE A 140 -1.62 9.67 2.48
CA ILE A 140 -1.48 9.96 1.05
C ILE A 140 -0.74 11.28 0.83
N GLU A 141 -1.14 12.37 1.48
CA GLU A 141 -0.49 13.67 1.26
C GLU A 141 0.98 13.65 1.72
N GLU A 142 1.30 12.98 2.83
CA GLU A 142 2.69 12.82 3.27
C GLU A 142 3.54 12.06 2.24
N ILE A 143 3.00 10.98 1.67
CA ILE A 143 3.71 10.17 0.66
C ILE A 143 3.90 10.96 -0.62
N LEU A 144 2.87 11.69 -1.08
CA LEU A 144 2.97 12.53 -2.27
C LEU A 144 4.03 13.62 -2.08
N GLN A 145 4.01 14.30 -0.94
CA GLN A 145 5.00 15.34 -0.62
C GLN A 145 6.42 14.78 -0.63
N LYS A 146 6.64 13.63 0.02
CA LYS A 146 7.97 13.01 0.12
C LYS A 146 8.49 12.48 -1.22
N ILE A 147 7.63 11.83 -2.01
CA ILE A 147 8.08 11.21 -3.26
C ILE A 147 8.35 12.27 -4.33
N TYR A 148 7.48 13.28 -4.48
CA TYR A 148 7.67 14.32 -5.49
C TYR A 148 8.61 15.45 -5.04
N SER A 149 9.06 15.49 -3.78
CA SER A 149 10.24 16.29 -3.42
C SER A 149 11.54 15.69 -3.93
N GLU A 150 11.58 14.38 -4.13
CA GLU A 150 12.77 13.64 -4.61
C GLU A 150 12.68 13.28 -6.10
N THR A 151 11.47 13.25 -6.65
CA THR A 151 11.19 12.82 -8.03
C THR A 151 10.77 14.00 -8.89
N ASP A 152 11.48 14.21 -9.99
CA ASP A 152 11.11 15.18 -11.01
C ASP A 152 9.86 14.69 -11.79
N GLU A 153 8.73 15.38 -11.56
CA GLU A 153 7.44 15.08 -12.21
C GLU A 153 7.54 15.15 -13.74
N GLU A 154 8.33 16.07 -14.29
CA GLU A 154 8.51 16.26 -15.74
C GLU A 154 9.21 15.06 -16.37
N GLN A 155 10.23 14.52 -15.69
CA GLN A 155 10.91 13.30 -16.14
C GLN A 155 10.00 12.07 -16.14
N VAL A 156 9.09 11.98 -15.16
CA VAL A 156 8.07 10.91 -15.14
C VAL A 156 7.11 11.06 -16.33
N ALA A 157 6.66 12.28 -16.61
CA ALA A 157 5.80 12.59 -17.75
C ALA A 157 6.48 12.31 -19.11
N GLN A 158 7.75 12.68 -19.26
CA GLN A 158 8.55 12.38 -20.46
C GLN A 158 8.63 10.87 -20.70
N ARG A 159 8.96 10.08 -19.68
CA ARG A 159 8.98 8.61 -19.78
C ARG A 159 7.59 8.05 -20.15
N ALA A 160 6.52 8.65 -19.63
CA ALA A 160 5.15 8.25 -19.97
C ALA A 160 4.86 8.45 -21.47
N ILE A 161 5.28 9.58 -22.05
CA ILE A 161 5.12 9.90 -23.48
C ILE A 161 5.99 8.98 -24.33
N LYS A 162 7.27 8.82 -24.02
CA LYS A 162 8.19 7.96 -24.79
C LYS A 162 7.64 6.55 -24.93
N LYS A 163 7.23 5.95 -23.81
CA LYS A 163 6.58 4.64 -23.81
C LYS A 163 5.29 4.63 -24.64
N ARG A 164 4.48 5.69 -24.55
CA ARG A 164 3.24 5.78 -25.33
C ARG A 164 3.51 5.89 -26.84
N LEU A 165 4.55 6.60 -27.25
CA LEU A 165 4.96 6.72 -28.65
C LEU A 165 5.51 5.40 -29.18
N GLU A 166 6.29 4.66 -28.38
CA GLU A 166 6.75 3.30 -28.70
C GLU A 166 5.58 2.33 -28.90
N ASP A 167 4.56 2.38 -28.04
CA ASP A 167 3.35 1.55 -28.17
C ASP A 167 2.53 1.92 -29.43
N MET A 168 2.69 3.14 -29.93
CA MET A 168 1.96 3.68 -31.08
C MET A 168 2.69 3.49 -32.42
N ARG A 169 3.76 2.68 -32.48
CA ARG A 169 4.57 2.37 -33.68
C ARG A 169 3.70 2.27 -34.96
N GLN A 170 3.95 3.22 -35.87
CA GLN A 170 3.31 3.48 -37.18
C GLN A 170 2.03 4.34 -37.17
N GLY A 171 2.20 5.66 -37.35
CA GLY A 171 1.09 6.57 -37.58
C GLY A 171 1.40 8.02 -37.20
N HIS A 172 2.56 8.54 -37.61
CA HIS A 172 2.90 9.94 -37.40
C HIS A 172 2.63 10.73 -38.66
N GLN A 173 1.49 11.44 -38.66
CA GLN A 173 1.33 12.79 -39.22
C GLN A 173 -0.09 13.24 -38.81
N SER A 174 -0.23 13.95 -37.70
CA SER A 174 -1.49 14.64 -37.44
C SER A 174 -1.27 15.82 -36.52
N SER A 175 -1.85 16.96 -36.91
CA SER A 175 -2.10 18.14 -36.07
C SER A 175 -2.78 17.79 -34.72
N THR A 176 -3.29 16.57 -34.55
CA THR A 176 -3.93 16.08 -33.33
C THR A 176 -3.00 15.38 -32.34
N LEU A 177 -1.73 15.10 -32.66
CA LEU A 177 -0.84 14.32 -31.80
C LEU A 177 -0.63 14.98 -30.42
N GLY A 178 -0.34 16.28 -30.40
CA GLY A 178 -0.19 17.04 -29.14
C GLY A 178 -1.43 16.95 -28.25
N ARG A 179 -2.64 17.07 -28.83
CA ARG A 179 -3.91 16.93 -28.09
C ARG A 179 -4.10 15.51 -27.54
N LYS A 180 -3.71 14.48 -28.30
CA LYS A 180 -3.77 13.08 -27.86
C LYS A 180 -2.83 12.80 -26.69
N LEU A 181 -1.59 13.32 -26.76
CA LEU A 181 -0.59 13.19 -25.69
C LEU A 181 -0.99 13.98 -24.45
N ALA A 182 -1.49 15.21 -24.61
CA ALA A 182 -2.02 16.02 -23.51
C ALA A 182 -3.15 15.28 -22.76
N GLY A 183 -4.12 14.74 -23.49
CA GLY A 183 -5.21 13.97 -22.89
C GLY A 183 -4.73 12.67 -22.22
N TYR A 184 -3.69 12.03 -22.77
CA TYR A 184 -3.07 10.86 -22.14
C TYR A 184 -2.37 11.21 -20.82
N LEU A 185 -1.58 12.28 -20.78
CA LEU A 185 -0.94 12.76 -19.55
C LEU A 185 -1.96 13.24 -18.51
N ALA A 186 -3.03 13.91 -18.92
CA ALA A 186 -4.11 14.30 -18.02
C ALA A 186 -4.74 13.08 -17.33
N ARG A 187 -4.99 11.99 -18.07
CA ARG A 187 -5.47 10.72 -17.48
C ARG A 187 -4.44 10.02 -16.61
N LYS A 188 -3.14 10.30 -16.82
CA LYS A 188 -2.05 9.88 -15.93
C LYS A 188 -1.91 10.77 -14.70
N GLY A 189 -2.65 11.87 -14.62
CA GLY A 189 -2.76 12.72 -13.44
C GLY A 189 -1.64 13.74 -13.27
N PHE A 190 -1.02 14.17 -14.37
CA PHE A 190 -0.08 15.29 -14.40
C PHE A 190 -0.82 16.63 -14.41
N THR A 191 -0.20 17.66 -13.87
CA THR A 191 -0.74 19.03 -13.88
C THR A 191 -0.70 19.63 -15.30
N PRO A 192 -1.59 20.59 -15.63
CA PRO A 192 -1.56 21.26 -16.93
C PRO A 192 -0.19 21.91 -17.25
N GLU A 193 0.46 22.48 -16.24
CA GLU A 193 1.78 23.12 -16.35
C GLU A 193 2.86 22.13 -16.80
N VAL A 194 2.93 20.96 -16.17
CA VAL A 194 3.87 19.88 -16.55
C VAL A 194 3.56 19.36 -17.95
N ILE A 195 2.28 19.19 -18.28
CA ILE A 195 1.85 18.73 -19.60
C ILE A 195 2.33 19.69 -20.69
N GLU A 196 2.09 20.99 -20.53
CA GLU A 196 2.50 22.00 -21.50
C GLU A 196 4.02 22.02 -21.68
N LYS A 197 4.77 22.03 -20.57
CA LYS A 197 6.23 22.06 -20.60
C LYS A 197 6.83 20.84 -21.29
N VAL A 198 6.34 19.64 -20.98
CA VAL A 198 6.85 18.40 -21.58
C VAL A 198 6.49 18.30 -23.06
N LEU A 199 5.29 18.69 -23.46
CA LEU A 199 4.89 18.68 -24.87
C LEU A 199 5.68 19.68 -25.71
N LYS A 200 6.00 20.85 -25.15
CA LYS A 200 6.86 21.84 -25.82
C LYS A 200 8.26 21.29 -26.11
N ASN A 201 8.82 20.52 -25.16
CA ASN A 201 10.17 19.96 -25.28
C ASN A 201 10.25 18.74 -26.22
N GLU A 202 9.16 18.00 -26.42
CA GLU A 202 9.14 16.75 -27.24
C GLU A 202 8.59 16.95 -28.66
N ILE A 203 7.86 18.05 -28.94
CA ILE A 203 7.25 18.32 -30.26
C ILE A 203 8.03 19.41 -31.05
N GLN A 204 9.10 19.97 -30.47
CA GLN A 204 10.00 20.90 -31.18
C GLN A 204 10.89 20.20 -32.20
#